data_AF-F7JMN0-F1
#
_entry.id   AF-F7JMN0-F1
#
_cell.length_a   1.000
_cell.length_b   1.000
_cell.length_c   1.000
_cell.angle_alpha   90.00
_cell.angle_beta   90.00
_cell.angle_gamma   90.00
#
_symmetry.space_group_name_H-M   'P 1'
#
loop_
_entity.id
_entity.type
_entity.pdbx_description
1 polymer ?
#
loop_
_entity_poly.entity_id
_entity_poly.type
_entity_poly.pdbx_seq_one_letter_code
_entity_poly.pdbx_strand_id
1 'polypeptide(L)'
;MKGAVEFCLDWLQLREDGKYYTAPSTSPENTFADKEGRACGVSYMTTSDLAIIKEMFLNYAEAVKVLEVKDDLTNKIEEYQKRLPEYQISKTGKIQEWIQDFDEIDAGHRHFSPVLGFIRDTLLKRRIRN
;
A
#
# COMPACT_ATOMS: atom_id res chain seq x y z
N MET A 1 6.91 4.27 16.71
CA MET A 1 5.77 4.05 15.80
C MET A 1 5.05 5.36 15.47
N LYS A 2 4.66 6.17 16.46
CA LYS A 2 3.95 7.45 16.25
C LYS A 2 4.54 8.33 15.12
N GLY A 3 5.83 8.67 15.19
CA GLY A 3 6.46 9.49 14.15
C GLY A 3 6.45 8.87 12.74
N ALA A 4 6.49 7.54 12.61
CA ALA A 4 6.39 6.87 11.32
C ALA A 4 4.95 6.94 10.75
N VAL A 5 3.95 6.86 11.64
CA VAL A 5 2.54 7.05 11.29
C VAL A 5 2.29 8.49 10.84
N GLU A 6 2.79 9.47 11.60
CA GLU A 6 2.70 10.89 11.25
C GLU A 6 3.34 11.15 9.88
N PHE A 7 4.54 10.63 9.65
CA PHE A 7 5.19 10.70 8.34
C PHE A 7 4.32 10.13 7.21
N CYS A 8 3.73 8.95 7.40
CA CYS A 8 2.88 8.36 6.36
C CYS A 8 1.61 9.18 6.12
N LEU A 9 1.00 9.74 7.17
CA LEU A 9 -0.15 10.62 7.02
C LEU A 9 0.20 11.88 6.22
N ASP A 10 1.40 12.44 6.42
CA ASP A 10 1.87 13.62 5.69
C ASP A 10 2.32 13.29 4.25
N TRP A 11 2.78 12.06 4.00
CA TRP A 11 3.19 11.61 2.67
C TRP A 11 2.01 11.24 1.76
N LEU A 12 0.89 10.80 2.36
CA LEU A 12 -0.32 10.41 1.65
C LEU A 12 -1.04 11.62 1.03
N GLN A 13 -1.25 11.58 -0.28
CA GLN A 13 -1.89 12.64 -1.05
C GLN A 13 -3.29 12.22 -1.51
N LEU A 14 -4.28 13.09 -1.28
CA LEU A 14 -5.64 12.88 -1.75
C LEU A 14 -5.70 13.07 -3.27
N ARG A 15 -6.36 12.15 -3.96
CA ARG A 15 -6.59 12.23 -5.41
C ARG A 15 -8.08 12.41 -5.75
N GLU A 16 -8.35 12.61 -7.04
CA GLU A 16 -9.68 12.92 -7.60
C GLU A 16 -10.75 11.86 -7.29
N ASP A 17 -10.35 10.60 -7.10
CA ASP A 17 -11.24 9.49 -6.74
C ASP A 17 -11.59 9.45 -5.23
N GLY A 18 -11.15 10.45 -4.47
CA GLY A 18 -11.43 10.57 -3.05
C GLY A 18 -10.51 9.73 -2.14
N LYS A 19 -9.51 9.04 -2.69
CA LYS A 19 -8.60 8.15 -1.95
C LYS A 19 -7.19 8.74 -1.78
N TYR A 20 -6.47 8.21 -0.79
CA TYR A 20 -5.10 8.62 -0.47
C TYR A 20 -4.05 7.69 -1.08
N TYR A 21 -3.03 8.28 -1.69
CA TYR A 21 -1.96 7.58 -2.40
C TYR A 21 -0.58 8.11 -2.02
N THR A 22 0.45 7.27 -2.10
CA THR A 22 1.85 7.70 -2.00
C THR A 22 2.34 8.16 -3.37
N ALA A 23 3.02 9.29 -3.44
CA ALA A 23 3.62 9.80 -4.66
C ALA A 23 4.84 10.69 -4.32
N PRO A 24 6.04 10.44 -4.90
CA PRO A 24 6.38 9.30 -5.76
C PRO A 24 6.38 7.97 -5.00
N SER A 25 6.18 6.85 -5.70
CA SER A 25 6.23 5.50 -5.14
C SER A 25 6.96 4.56 -6.10
N THR A 26 7.75 3.63 -5.56
CA THR A 26 8.57 2.68 -6.33
C THR A 26 8.39 1.28 -5.79
N SER A 27 8.37 0.27 -6.66
CA SER A 27 8.55 -1.11 -6.19
C SER A 27 10.04 -1.41 -6.18
N PRO A 28 10.62 -1.91 -5.06
CA PRO A 28 12.05 -2.13 -4.94
C PRO A 28 12.65 -2.84 -6.16
N GLU A 29 13.46 -2.09 -6.91
CA GLU A 29 14.23 -2.54 -8.07
C GLU A 29 13.43 -3.09 -9.27
N ASN A 30 12.10 -2.94 -9.28
CA ASN A 30 11.28 -3.34 -10.42
C ASN A 30 10.89 -2.15 -11.30
N THR A 31 10.69 -2.42 -12.58
CA THR A 31 10.29 -1.43 -13.59
C THR A 31 9.10 -1.93 -14.40
N PHE A 32 8.26 -1.02 -14.83
CA PHE A 32 7.12 -1.26 -15.71
C PHE A 32 7.25 -0.49 -17.02
N ALA A 33 6.52 -0.91 -18.04
CA ALA A 33 6.45 -0.21 -19.32
C ALA A 33 5.41 0.92 -19.26
N ASP A 34 5.80 2.13 -19.65
CA ASP A 34 4.87 3.22 -19.88
C ASP A 34 4.11 3.07 -21.21
N LYS A 35 3.22 4.02 -21.53
CA LYS A 35 2.42 4.01 -22.77
C LYS A 35 3.25 4.03 -24.05
N GLU A 36 4.52 4.44 -23.96
CA GLU A 36 5.47 4.50 -25.08
C GLU A 36 6.42 3.30 -25.07
N GLY A 37 6.25 2.35 -24.14
CA GLY A 37 7.08 1.16 -23.98
C GLY A 37 8.42 1.42 -23.26
N ARG A 38 8.60 2.58 -22.63
CA ARG A 38 9.83 2.92 -21.89
C ARG A 38 9.78 2.32 -20.49
N ALA A 39 10.95 1.92 -19.99
CA ALA A 39 11.11 1.44 -18.63
C ALA A 39 11.01 2.57 -17.61
N CYS A 40 10.06 2.43 -16.67
CA CYS A 40 9.78 3.38 -15.61
C CYS A 40 9.77 2.65 -14.25
N GLY A 41 10.38 3.26 -13.22
CA GLY A 41 10.39 2.70 -11.86
C GLY A 41 9.51 3.46 -10.87
N VAL A 42 9.10 4.68 -11.21
CA VAL A 42 8.36 5.57 -10.32
C VAL A 42 6.92 5.72 -10.82
N SER A 43 5.97 5.50 -9.92
CA SER A 43 4.56 5.85 -10.15
C SER A 43 3.96 6.41 -8.85
N TYR A 44 2.68 6.15 -8.60
CA TYR A 44 2.04 6.42 -7.33
C TYR A 44 1.45 5.13 -6.79
N MET A 45 1.57 4.94 -5.49
CA MET A 45 1.11 3.77 -4.75
C MET A 45 1.48 2.42 -5.37
N THR A 46 2.57 1.84 -4.88
CA THR A 46 2.81 0.41 -5.03
C THR A 46 1.95 -0.39 -4.05
N THR A 47 1.70 -1.66 -4.38
CA THR A 47 1.03 -2.58 -3.46
C THR A 47 1.81 -2.76 -2.16
N SER A 48 3.14 -2.61 -2.22
CA SER A 48 4.01 -2.66 -1.04
C SER A 48 3.80 -1.45 -0.13
N ASP A 49 3.79 -0.24 -0.66
CA ASP A 49 3.47 0.97 0.13
C ASP A 49 2.10 0.82 0.79
N LEU A 50 1.10 0.37 0.02
CA LEU A 50 -0.26 0.14 0.52
C LEU A 50 -0.26 -0.85 1.69
N ALA A 51 0.44 -1.97 1.53
CA ALA A 51 0.51 -3.01 2.55
C ALA A 51 1.21 -2.53 3.82
N ILE A 52 2.36 -1.87 3.68
CA ILE A 52 3.14 -1.35 4.81
C ILE A 52 2.33 -0.30 5.57
N ILE A 53 1.68 0.63 4.88
CA ILE A 53 0.88 1.68 5.51
C ILE A 53 -0.33 1.08 6.23
N LYS A 54 -1.07 0.16 5.58
CA LYS A 54 -2.22 -0.50 6.22
C LYS A 54 -1.81 -1.26 7.49
N GLU A 55 -0.71 -2.01 7.43
CA GLU A 55 -0.19 -2.76 8.58
C GLU A 55 0.28 -1.82 9.70
N MET A 56 1.04 -0.77 9.35
CA MET A 56 1.53 0.19 10.33
C MET A 56 0.40 0.91 11.06
N PHE A 57 -0.65 1.29 10.35
CA PHE A 57 -1.84 1.92 10.92
C PHE A 57 -2.60 0.98 11.87
N LEU A 58 -2.76 -0.30 11.50
CA LEU A 58 -3.37 -1.32 12.37
C LEU A 58 -2.53 -1.54 13.63
N ASN A 59 -1.22 -1.76 13.47
CA ASN A 59 -0.31 -2.01 14.59
C ASN A 59 -0.27 -0.82 15.55
N TYR A 60 -0.35 0.42 15.03
CA TYR A 60 -0.40 1.61 15.86
C TYR A 60 -1.69 1.69 16.69
N ALA A 61 -2.84 1.47 16.06
CA ALA A 61 -4.14 1.47 16.75
C ALA A 61 -4.19 0.38 17.84
N GLU A 62 -3.65 -0.81 17.55
CA GLU A 62 -3.54 -1.89 18.53
C GLU A 62 -2.61 -1.53 19.69
N ALA A 63 -1.43 -0.95 19.40
CA ALA A 63 -0.50 -0.52 20.44
C ALA A 63 -1.11 0.55 21.37
N VAL A 64 -1.83 1.54 20.81
CA VAL A 64 -2.54 2.56 21.60
C VAL A 64 -3.57 1.92 22.53
N LYS A 65 -4.33 0.93 22.02
CA LYS A 65 -5.32 0.20 22.82
C LYS A 65 -4.68 -0.60 23.96
N VAL A 66 -3.59 -1.32 23.69
CA VAL A 66 -2.88 -2.13 24.70
C VAL A 66 -2.25 -1.27 25.79
N LEU A 67 -1.74 -0.10 25.42
CA LEU A 67 -1.10 0.83 26.36
C LEU A 67 -2.12 1.73 27.11
N GLU A 68 -3.41 1.63 26.77
CA GLU A 68 -4.49 2.44 27.36
C GLU A 68 -4.24 3.95 27.29
N VAL A 69 -3.55 4.41 26.24
CA VAL A 69 -3.26 5.83 26.03
C VAL A 69 -4.34 6.50 25.18
N LYS A 70 -4.67 7.76 25.49
CA LYS A 70 -5.47 8.59 24.61
C LYS A 70 -4.58 9.31 23.61
N ASP A 71 -4.82 9.08 22.33
CA ASP A 71 -4.13 9.76 21.24
C ASP A 71 -5.10 10.02 20.09
N ASP A 72 -5.34 11.29 19.75
CA ASP A 72 -6.24 11.69 18.66
C ASP A 72 -5.77 11.17 17.29
N LEU A 73 -4.51 10.76 17.18
CA LEU A 73 -3.96 10.18 15.96
C LEU A 73 -4.70 8.91 15.54
N THR A 74 -5.26 8.13 16.47
CA THR A 74 -6.03 6.92 16.11
C THR A 74 -7.28 7.24 15.29
N ASN A 75 -8.01 8.30 15.65
CA ASN A 75 -9.18 8.75 14.89
C ASN A 75 -8.78 9.17 13.47
N LYS A 76 -7.68 9.92 13.33
CA LYS A 76 -7.16 10.35 12.03
C LYS A 76 -6.76 9.13 11.17
N ILE A 77 -6.09 8.14 11.77
CA ILE A 77 -5.72 6.90 11.09
C ILE A 77 -6.95 6.13 10.60
N GLU A 78 -8.01 6.02 11.41
CA GLU A 78 -9.25 5.33 11.02
C GLU A 78 -9.92 5.99 9.80
N GLU A 79 -9.91 7.33 9.73
CA GLU A 79 -10.43 8.06 8.57
C GLU A 79 -9.58 7.82 7.32
N TYR A 80 -8.25 7.84 7.45
CA TYR A 80 -7.35 7.58 6.34
C TYR A 80 -7.45 6.15 5.85
N GLN A 81 -7.54 5.16 6.75
CA GLN A 81 -7.69 3.74 6.37
C GLN A 81 -8.91 3.50 5.49
N LYS A 82 -10.05 4.14 5.78
CA LYS A 82 -11.28 4.03 4.97
C LYS A 82 -11.12 4.59 3.55
N ARG A 83 -10.11 5.44 3.35
CA ARG A 83 -9.83 6.15 2.11
C ARG A 83 -8.54 5.67 1.44
N LEU A 84 -7.90 4.62 1.96
CA LEU A 84 -6.82 3.94 1.23
C LEU A 84 -7.42 3.08 0.10
N PRO A 85 -6.71 2.90 -1.02
CA PRO A 85 -7.16 2.01 -2.07
C PRO A 85 -7.22 0.54 -1.61
N GLU A 86 -7.95 -0.25 -2.38
CA GLU A 86 -8.01 -1.70 -2.21
C GLU A 86 -6.88 -2.35 -3.01
N TYR A 87 -6.48 -3.55 -2.61
CA TYR A 87 -5.59 -4.37 -3.43
C TYR A 87 -6.26 -4.70 -4.76
N GLN A 88 -5.48 -4.65 -5.85
CA GLN A 88 -5.98 -4.86 -7.20
C GLN A 88 -5.49 -6.18 -7.77
N ILE A 89 -6.33 -6.79 -8.61
CA ILE A 89 -5.99 -7.97 -9.40
C ILE A 89 -5.77 -7.51 -10.84
N SER A 90 -4.64 -7.90 -11.42
CA SER A 90 -4.29 -7.62 -12.82
C SER A 90 -5.22 -8.37 -13.78
N LYS A 91 -5.25 -7.95 -15.04
CA LYS A 91 -5.92 -8.67 -16.14
C LYS A 91 -5.52 -10.15 -16.28
N THR A 92 -4.37 -10.54 -15.74
CA THR A 92 -3.85 -11.93 -15.79
C THR A 92 -4.16 -12.74 -14.53
N GLY A 93 -4.90 -12.18 -13.56
CA GLY A 93 -5.30 -12.87 -12.33
C GLY A 93 -4.27 -12.83 -11.19
N LYS A 94 -3.17 -12.08 -11.35
CA LYS A 94 -2.16 -11.86 -10.29
C LYS A 94 -2.47 -10.61 -9.47
N ILE A 95 -1.99 -10.53 -8.23
CA ILE A 95 -1.97 -9.27 -7.47
C ILE A 95 -1.08 -8.27 -8.21
N GLN A 96 -1.57 -7.04 -8.43
CA GLN A 96 -0.81 -5.99 -9.11
C GLN A 96 0.34 -5.49 -8.24
N GLU A 97 1.45 -5.08 -8.86
CA GLU A 97 2.59 -4.51 -8.15
C GLU A 97 2.51 -3.01 -7.93
N TRP A 98 1.94 -2.31 -8.91
CA TRP A 98 1.51 -0.93 -8.81
C TRP A 98 -0.01 -0.87 -8.78
N ILE A 99 -0.58 0.24 -8.30
CA ILE A 99 -2.04 0.39 -8.30
C ILE A 99 -2.63 0.51 -9.72
N GLN A 100 -1.80 0.82 -10.71
CA GLN A 100 -2.15 0.72 -12.11
C GLN A 100 -1.67 -0.61 -12.68
N ASP A 101 -2.47 -1.20 -13.56
CA ASP A 101 -2.16 -2.44 -14.27
C ASP A 101 -1.18 -2.15 -15.43
N PHE A 102 0.08 -1.88 -15.09
CA PHE A 102 1.16 -1.70 -16.07
C PHE A 102 1.64 -3.04 -16.62
N ASP A 103 2.19 -3.01 -17.84
CA ASP A 103 2.84 -4.19 -18.40
C ASP A 103 4.23 -4.40 -17.76
N GLU A 104 4.50 -5.65 -17.36
CA GLU A 104 5.77 -6.06 -16.76
C GLU A 104 6.90 -6.05 -17.81
N ILE A 105 8.06 -5.49 -17.46
CA ILE A 105 9.27 -5.56 -18.30
C ILE A 105 10.13 -6.79 -17.95
N ASP A 106 10.19 -7.14 -16.67
CA ASP A 106 10.99 -8.27 -16.15
C ASP A 106 10.06 -9.32 -15.51
N ALA A 107 9.46 -10.16 -16.37
CA ALA A 107 8.60 -11.26 -15.93
C ALA A 107 9.43 -12.32 -15.18
N GLY A 108 9.43 -12.23 -13.84
CA GLY A 108 10.26 -13.08 -12.97
C GLY A 108 11.25 -12.32 -12.08
N HIS A 109 11.08 -11.00 -11.94
CA HIS A 109 11.91 -10.17 -11.08
C HIS A 109 12.05 -10.77 -9.66
N ARG A 110 13.27 -10.77 -9.13
CA ARG A 110 13.62 -11.49 -7.90
C ARG A 110 12.90 -10.98 -6.65
N HIS A 111 12.44 -9.72 -6.66
CA HIS A 111 11.66 -9.13 -5.58
C HIS A 111 10.17 -9.27 -5.86
N PHE A 112 9.48 -10.01 -4.99
CA PHE A 112 8.02 -10.13 -4.99
C PHE A 112 7.42 -9.15 -3.99
N SER A 113 7.68 -7.86 -4.18
CA SER A 113 7.25 -6.77 -3.30
C SER A 113 5.74 -6.80 -2.96
N PRO A 114 4.82 -7.21 -3.87
CA PRO A 114 3.40 -7.33 -3.55
C PRO A 114 3.08 -8.41 -2.51
N VAL A 115 3.94 -9.40 -2.37
CA VAL A 115 3.80 -10.52 -1.43
C VAL A 115 4.12 -10.11 0.01
N LEU A 116 4.67 -8.91 0.26
CA LEU A 116 4.82 -8.38 1.61
C LEU A 116 3.49 -8.33 2.37
N GLY A 117 2.39 -7.97 1.69
CA GLY A 117 1.04 -8.00 2.27
C GLY A 117 0.55 -9.42 2.62
N PHE A 118 1.17 -10.45 2.05
CA PHE A 118 0.86 -11.86 2.29
C PHE A 118 1.71 -12.46 3.42
N ILE A 119 3.00 -12.13 3.50
CA ILE A 119 3.94 -12.73 4.46
C ILE A 119 3.71 -12.24 5.90
N ARG A 120 3.13 -11.06 6.11
CA ARG A 120 2.80 -10.51 7.44
C ARG A 120 1.32 -10.65 7.85
N ASP A 121 0.59 -11.46 7.08
CA ASP A 121 -0.70 -12.08 7.32
C ASP A 121 -1.56 -11.61 8.51
N THR A 122 -2.17 -10.42 8.37
CA THR A 122 -3.47 -10.09 9.01
C THR A 122 -4.47 -9.45 8.03
N LEU A 123 -4.04 -9.00 6.85
CA LEU A 123 -4.84 -8.17 5.93
C LEU A 123 -5.61 -8.95 4.85
N LEU A 124 -5.07 -10.06 4.33
CA LEU A 124 -5.70 -10.85 3.25
C LEU A 124 -6.57 -12.01 3.74
N LYS A 125 -6.37 -12.50 4.96
CA LYS A 125 -7.14 -13.61 5.58
C LYS A 125 -8.63 -13.33 5.79
N ARG A 126 -9.07 -12.07 5.72
CA ARG A 126 -10.47 -11.66 6.00
C ARG A 126 -11.38 -11.56 4.77
N ARG A 127 -10.85 -11.71 3.54
CA ARG A 127 -11.65 -11.54 2.32
C ARG A 127 -11.70 -12.76 1.38
N ILE A 128 -10.94 -13.82 1.67
CA ILE A 128 -10.92 -15.08 0.87
C ILE A 128 -11.86 -16.16 1.47
N ARG A 129 -12.47 -15.91 2.63
CA ARG A 129 -13.56 -16.74 3.15
C ARG A 129 -14.89 -16.18 2.66
N ASN A 130 -15.31 -16.64 1.48
CA ASN A 130 -16.73 -16.80 1.18
C ASN A 130 -17.30 -17.92 2.07
#